data_AF-A0A397DV41-F1
#
_entry.id   AF-A0A397DV41-F1
#
_cell.length_a   1.000
_cell.length_b   1.000
_cell.length_c   1.000
_cell.angle_alpha   90.00
_cell.angle_beta   90.00
_cell.angle_gamma   90.00
#
_symmetry.space_group_name_H-M   'P 1'
#
loop_
_entity.id
_entity.type
_entity.pdbx_description
1 polymer ?
#
loop_
_entity_poly.entity_id
_entity_poly.type
_entity_poly.pdbx_seq_one_letter_code
_entity_poly.pdbx_strand_id
1 'polypeptide(L)' 'MGAFDALCSNKLEDVYLTLQAVMRLVLQHLSGNQFRLPHLKKEAMRRAGTRMANVTCPLALLYQADLHLQNHDIPVR' A
#
# COMPACT_ATOMS: atom_id res chain seq x y z
N MET A 1 -15.88 17.79 -7.02
CA MET A 1 -14.41 17.84 -6.92
C MET A 1 -13.98 16.66 -6.05
N GLY A 2 -13.22 15.72 -6.60
CA GLY A 2 -12.69 14.56 -5.89
C GLY A 2 -11.57 14.93 -4.92
N ALA A 3 -11.28 14.04 -3.97
CA ALA A 3 -10.30 14.27 -2.90
C ALA A 3 -8.85 14.48 -3.41
N PHE A 4 -8.54 14.11 -4.66
CA PHE A 4 -7.20 14.17 -5.22
C PHE A 4 -7.06 15.17 -6.39
N ASP A 5 -8.14 15.83 -6.82
CA ASP A 5 -8.14 16.68 -8.01
C ASP A 5 -7.21 17.91 -7.88
N ALA A 6 -6.97 18.37 -6.64
CA ALA A 6 -6.11 19.51 -6.35
C ALA A 6 -4.61 19.14 -6.21
N LEU A 7 -4.25 17.85 -6.30
CA LEU A 7 -2.88 17.40 -6.10
C LEU A 7 -2.09 17.39 -7.41
N CYS A 8 -0.83 17.85 -7.34
CA CYS A 8 0.10 17.69 -8.45
C CYS A 8 0.58 16.23 -8.57
N SER A 9 1.09 15.86 -9.76
CA SER A 9 1.53 14.48 -10.06
C SER A 9 2.47 13.90 -9.00
N ASN A 10 3.51 14.64 -8.60
CA ASN A 10 4.47 14.20 -7.58
C ASN A 10 3.78 13.82 -6.26
N LYS A 11 2.78 14.61 -5.86
CA LYS A 11 2.05 14.37 -4.61
C LYS A 11 1.11 13.17 -4.74
N LEU A 12 0.46 13.02 -5.89
CA LEU A 12 -0.40 11.87 -6.17
C LEU A 12 0.39 10.56 -6.14
N GLU A 13 1.59 10.57 -6.69
CA GLU A 13 2.50 9.42 -6.69
C GLU A 13 2.97 9.06 -5.27
N ASP A 14 3.28 10.07 -4.46
CA ASP A 14 3.61 9.87 -3.05
C ASP A 14 2.45 9.26 -2.26
N VAL A 15 1.22 9.66 -2.57
CA VAL A 15 -0.01 9.10 -1.99
C VAL A 15 -0.17 7.65 -2.44
N TYR A 16 -0.02 7.37 -3.73
CA TYR A 16 -0.12 6.03 -4.30
C TYR A 16 0.84 5.04 -3.63
N LEU A 17 2.13 5.39 -3.51
CA LEU A 17 3.13 4.56 -2.83
C LEU A 17 2.80 4.33 -1.35
N THR A 18 2.20 5.33 -0.70
CA THR A 18 1.78 5.21 0.71
C THR A 18 0.63 4.23 0.84
N LEU A 19 -0.38 4.34 -0.02
CA LEU A 19 -1.53 3.44 -0.01
C LEU A 19 -1.13 2.00 -0.32
N GLN A 20 -0.20 1.78 -1.26
CA GLN A 20 0.34 0.44 -1.52
C GLN A 20 1.08 -0.13 -0.31
N ALA A 21 1.89 0.67 0.39
CA ALA A 21 2.58 0.22 1.60
C ALA A 21 1.61 -0.11 2.74
N VAL A 22 0.56 0.70 2.91
CA VAL A 22 -0.53 0.43 3.86
C VAL A 22 -1.22 -0.88 3.49
N MET A 23 -1.59 -1.09 2.23
CA MET A 23 -2.25 -2.34 1.79
C MET A 23 -1.38 -3.56 2.04
N ARG A 24 -0.07 -3.48 1.76
CA ARG A 24 0.88 -4.56 2.08
C ARG A 24 0.90 -4.90 3.57
N LEU A 25 0.83 -3.88 4.44
CA LEU A 25 0.79 -4.09 5.89
C LEU A 25 -0.54 -4.66 6.36
N VAL A 26 -1.67 -4.23 5.77
CA VAL A 26 -2.99 -4.84 6.01
C VAL A 26 -2.94 -6.33 5.70
N LEU A 27 -2.40 -6.70 4.53
CA LEU A 27 -2.26 -8.11 4.12
C LEU A 27 -1.33 -8.89 5.07
N GLN A 28 -0.23 -8.28 5.49
CA GLN A 28 0.74 -8.94 6.38
C GLN A 28 0.20 -9.18 7.79
N HIS A 29 -0.59 -8.25 8.33
CA HIS A 29 -1.08 -8.33 9.71
C HIS A 29 -2.50 -8.88 9.81
N LEU A 30 -3.18 -9.09 8.68
CA LEU A 30 -4.59 -9.51 8.61
C LEU A 30 -5.48 -8.64 9.52
N SER A 31 -5.17 -7.35 9.58
CA SER A 31 -5.78 -6.37 10.48
C SER A 31 -6.05 -5.08 9.73
N GLY A 32 -6.90 -4.22 10.30
CA GLY A 32 -7.08 -2.87 9.83
C GLY A 32 -5.82 -2.02 10.02
N ASN A 33 -5.97 -0.71 10.22
CA ASN A 33 -4.84 0.23 10.24
C ASN A 33 -4.02 0.23 11.56
N GLN A 34 -4.03 -0.86 12.32
CA GLN A 34 -3.37 -0.97 13.62
C GLN A 34 -1.88 -1.33 13.52
N PHE A 35 -1.19 -0.78 12.53
CA PHE A 35 0.24 -0.99 12.30
C PHE A 35 0.96 0.35 12.11
N ARG A 36 2.27 0.35 12.39
CA ARG A 36 3.11 1.50 12.11
C ARG A 36 3.59 1.42 10.67
N LEU A 37 3.27 2.44 9.88
CA LEU A 37 3.81 2.58 8.53
C LEU A 37 5.31 2.95 8.61
N PRO A 38 6.23 2.14 8.08
CA PRO A 38 7.64 2.50 8.04
C PRO A 38 7.88 3.69 7.11
N HIS A 39 8.92 4.47 7.40
CA HIS A 39 9.31 5.59 6.54
C HIS A 39 9.78 5.10 5.17
N LEU A 40 8.99 5.42 4.15
CA LEU A 40 9.25 5.01 2.76
C LEU A 40 10.33 5.84 2.06
N LYS A 41 10.90 6.87 2.70
CA LYS A 41 11.97 7.72 2.12
C LYS A 41 11.70 8.23 0.69
N LYS A 42 10.43 8.44 0.32
CA LYS A 42 9.97 8.77 -1.05
C LYS A 42 10.70 9.98 -1.63
N GLU A 43 10.79 11.04 -0.85
CA GLU A 43 11.50 12.26 -1.21
C GLU A 43 13.00 12.05 -1.42
N ALA A 44 13.65 11.25 -0.55
CA ALA A 44 15.06 10.95 -0.68
C ALA A 44 15.35 10.12 -1.95
N MET A 45 14.52 9.12 -2.22
CA MET A 45 14.62 8.32 -3.46
C MET A 45 14.35 9.16 -4.71
N ARG A 46 13.36 10.06 -4.66
CA ARG A 46 13.07 11.00 -5.75
C ARG A 46 14.27 11.90 -6.06
N ARG A 47 14.91 12.47 -5.04
CA ARG A 47 16.13 13.28 -5.21
C ARG A 47 17.31 12.48 -5.74
N ALA A 48 17.40 11.19 -5.38
CA ALA A 48 18.44 10.29 -5.87
C ALA A 48 18.17 9.74 -7.29
N GLY A 49 17.03 10.06 -7.91
CA GLY A 49 16.63 9.50 -9.20
C GLY A 49 16.23 8.02 -9.16
N THR A 50 16.25 7.39 -7.99
CA THR A 50 15.94 5.96 -7.78
C THR A 50 14.50 5.76 -7.33
N ARG A 51 13.58 6.40 -8.05
CA ARG A 51 12.17 6.45 -7.66
C ARG A 51 11.52 5.06 -7.79
N MET A 52 10.89 4.63 -6.70
CA MET A 52 10.13 3.38 -6.69
C MET A 52 8.78 3.58 -7.40
N ALA A 53 8.46 2.75 -8.38
CA ALA A 53 7.17 2.80 -9.08
C ALA A 53 6.05 2.12 -8.26
N ASN A 54 6.40 1.10 -7.49
CA ASN A 54 5.47 0.30 -6.71
C ASN A 54 6.13 -0.28 -5.46
N VAL A 55 5.33 -0.57 -4.43
CA VAL A 55 5.80 -1.34 -3.26
C VAL A 55 5.75 -2.83 -3.59
N THR A 56 6.87 -3.54 -3.43
CA THR A 56 6.92 -5.00 -3.63
C THR A 56 6.02 -5.73 -2.63
N CYS A 57 5.08 -6.52 -3.13
CA CYS A 57 4.24 -7.39 -2.33
C CYS A 57 4.57 -8.87 -2.61
N PRO A 58 5.06 -9.63 -1.62
CA PRO A 58 5.24 -11.07 -1.78
C PRO A 58 3.91 -11.77 -2.09
N LEU A 59 3.92 -12.66 -3.08
CA LEU A 59 2.74 -13.42 -3.50
C LEU A 59 2.17 -14.28 -2.36
N ALA A 60 3.03 -14.80 -1.48
CA ALA A 60 2.61 -15.56 -0.30
C ALA A 60 1.67 -14.75 0.62
N LEU A 61 1.85 -13.43 0.74
CA LEU A 61 0.96 -12.59 1.54
C LEU A 61 -0.44 -12.48 0.92
N LEU A 62 -0.52 -12.47 -0.41
CA LEU A 62 -1.80 -12.44 -1.11
C LEU A 62 -2.56 -13.75 -0.89
N TYR A 63 -1.89 -14.90 -1.07
CA TYR A 63 -2.51 -16.20 -0.80
C TYR A 63 -2.96 -16.35 0.65
N GLN A 64 -2.14 -15.92 1.61
CA GLN A 64 -2.51 -16.00 3.03
C GLN A 64 -3.73 -15.13 3.35
N ALA A 65 -3.80 -13.91 2.80
CA ALA A 65 -4.94 -13.03 3.00
C ALA A 65 -6.21 -13.58 2.34
N ASP A 66 -6.11 -14.14 1.13
CA ASP A 66 -7.23 -14.78 0.44
C ASP A 66 -7.80 -15.96 1.23
N LEU A 67 -6.93 -16.85 1.72
CA LEU A 67 -7.34 -17.95 2.60
C LEU A 67 -8.00 -17.43 3.88
N HIS A 68 -7.49 -16.35 4.49
CA HIS A 68 -8.11 -15.78 5.69
C HIS A 68 -9.53 -15.24 5.41
N LEU A 69 -9.75 -14.60 4.26
CA LEU A 69 -11.08 -14.11 3.86
C LEU A 69 -12.06 -15.26 3.60
N GLN A 70 -11.62 -16.32 2.92
CA GLN A 70 -12.41 -17.52 2.66
C GLN A 70 -12.83 -18.23 3.96
N ASN A 71 -11.94 -18.30 4.96
CA ASN A 71 -12.24 -18.92 6.25
C ASN A 71 -13.23 -18.10 7.11
N HIS A 72 -13.40 -16.81 6.83
CA HIS A 72 -14.28 -15.90 7.58
C HIS A 72 -15.63 -15.60 6.89
N ASP A 73 -15.95 -16.31 5.80
CA ASP A 73 -17.16 -16.08 4.99
C ASP A 73 -17.29 -14.62 4.50
N ILE A 74 -16.16 -13.91 4.35
CA ILE A 74 -16.17 -12.55 3.78
C ILE A 74 -16.16 -12.73 2.26
N PRO A 75 -17.25 -12.37 1.55
CA PRO A 75 -17.32 -12.60 0.12
C PRO A 75 -16.27 -11.75 -0.60
N VAL A 76 -15.30 -12.44 -1.22
CA VAL A 76 -14.43 -11.85 -2.24
C VAL A 76 -15.29 -11.71 -3.49
N ARG A 77 -15.74 -10.47 -3.77
CA ARG A 77 -16.55 -10.15 -4.94
C ARG A 77 -15.76 -10.20 -6.24
#